data_AF-A0A931WDW8-F1
#
_entry.id   AF-A0A931WDW8-F1
#
_cell.length_a   1.000
_cell.length_b   1.000
_cell.length_c   1.000
_cell.angle_alpha   90.00
_cell.angle_beta   90.00
_cell.angle_gamma   90.00
#
_symmetry.space_group_name_H-M   'P 1'
#
loop_
_entity.id
_entity.type
_entity.pdbx_description
1 polymer ?
#
loop_
_entity_poly.entity_id
_entity_poly.type
_entity_poly.pdbx_seq_one_letter_code
_entity_poly.pdbx_strand_id
1 'polypeptide(L)' 'YLAGRNVGVGKDYTIFALKEGRVKFSQKRKMRFNGKTALKKVVSVI' A
#
# COMPACT_ATOMS: atom_id res chain seq x y z
N TYR A 1 3.66 -4.86 -2.50
CA TYR A 1 2.62 -3.82 -2.48
C TYR A 1 2.44 -3.35 -1.05
N LEU A 2 2.13 -2.08 -0.81
CA LEU A 2 1.92 -1.53 0.54
C LEU A 2 0.43 -1.36 0.80
N ALA A 3 -0.02 -1.64 2.03
CA ALA A 3 -1.37 -1.33 2.44
C ALA A 3 -1.57 0.17 2.56
N GLY A 4 -2.62 0.66 1.91
CA GLY A 4 -3.09 2.03 1.93
C GLY A 4 -4.36 2.16 2.78
N ARG A 5 -5.25 3.06 2.37
CA ARG A 5 -6.48 3.36 3.12
C ARG A 5 -7.45 2.16 3.04
N ASN A 6 -8.07 1.80 4.17
CA ASN A 6 -9.04 0.71 4.30
C ASN A 6 -8.50 -0.68 3.87
N VAL A 7 -7.19 -0.90 4.02
CA VAL A 7 -6.52 -2.14 3.63
C VAL A 7 -5.65 -2.62 4.79
N GLY A 8 -5.81 -3.89 5.18
CA GLY A 8 -5.05 -4.57 6.23
C GLY A 8 -3.96 -5.47 5.65
N VAL A 9 -3.02 -5.89 6.51
CA VAL A 9 -1.92 -6.81 6.17
C VAL A 9 -1.90 -7.94 7.18
N GLY A 10 -1.91 -9.19 6.68
CA GLY A 10 -1.77 -10.40 7.48
C GLY A 10 -0.33 -10.68 7.92
N LYS A 11 -0.15 -11.67 8.79
CA LYS A 11 1.18 -12.08 9.29
C LYS A 11 2.11 -12.56 8.17
N ASP A 12 1.53 -13.11 7.11
CA ASP A 12 2.17 -13.60 5.89
C ASP A 12 2.31 -12.52 4.80
N TYR A 13 2.08 -11.24 5.14
CA TYR A 13 2.04 -10.11 4.22
C TYR A 13 0.88 -10.14 3.20
N THR A 14 -0.12 -10.98 3.39
CA THR A 14 -1.33 -10.97 2.56
C THR A 14 -2.13 -9.69 2.79
N ILE A 15 -2.60 -9.07 1.71
CA ILE A 15 -3.34 -7.80 1.73
C ILE A 15 -4.84 -8.09 1.62
N PHE A 16 -5.65 -7.54 2.54
CA PHE A 16 -7.10 -7.72 2.53
C PHE A 16 -7.84 -6.40 2.75
N ALA A 17 -9.07 -6.32 2.21
CA ALA A 17 -9.93 -5.14 2.37
C ALA A 17 -10.54 -5.11 3.78
N LEU A 18 -10.51 -3.95 4.43
CA LEU A 18 -11.17 -3.73 5.72
C LEU A 18 -12.60 -3.20 5.57
N LYS A 19 -12.94 -2.68 4.40
CA LYS A 19 -14.26 -2.16 4.05
C LYS A 19 -14.59 -2.54 2.61
N GLU A 20 -15.87 -2.64 2.31
CA GLU A 20 -16.34 -2.76 0.93
C GLU A 20 -16.04 -1.46 0.17
N GLY A 21 -15.63 -1.60 -1.09
CA GLY A 21 -15.29 -0.46 -1.94
C GLY A 21 -14.49 -0.88 -3.16
N ARG A 22 -14.03 0.11 -3.93
CA ARG A 22 -13.24 -0.13 -5.15
C ARG A 22 -11.75 -0.13 -4.84
N VAL A 23 -11.04 -1.13 -5.36
CA VAL A 23 -9.58 -1.21 -5.24
C VAL A 23 -8.92 -0.14 -6.11
N LYS A 24 -8.09 0.71 -5.49
CA LYS A 24 -7.27 1.72 -6.16
C LYS A 24 -5.79 1.42 -5.95
N PHE A 25 -5.08 1.27 -7.06
CA PHE A 25 -3.63 1.19 -7.09
C PHE A 25 -3.05 2.59 -7.25
N SER A 26 -2.07 2.95 -6.41
CA SER A 26 -1.31 4.18 -6.54
C SER A 26 0.19 3.92 -6.35
N GLN A 27 1.01 4.88 -6.76
CA GLN A 27 2.45 4.83 -6.52
C GLN A 27 2.84 5.96 -5.57
N LYS A 28 3.50 5.62 -4.48
CA LYS A 28 4.04 6.58 -3.52
C LYS A 28 5.57 6.57 -3.59
N ARG A 29 6.16 7.75 -3.72
CA ARG A 29 7.61 7.93 -3.58
C ARG A 29 7.96 7.84 -2.10
N LYS A 30 8.89 6.96 -1.75
CA LYS A 30 9.46 6.85 -0.40
C LYS A 30 10.96 7.08 -0.51
N MET A 31 11.43 8.17 0.09
CA MET A 31 12.85 8.43 0.24
C MET A 31 13.41 7.42 1.25
N ARG A 32 14.48 6.71 0.86
CA ARG A 32 15.23 5.84 1.76
C ARG A 32 16.23 6.69 2.53
N PHE A 33 16.68 6.19 3.69
CA PHE A 33 17.66 6.85 4.55
C PHE A 33 19.00 7.15 3.84
N ASN A 34 19.31 6.44 2.76
CA ASN A 34 20.51 6.64 1.93
C ASN A 34 20.31 7.65 0.79
N GLY A 35 19.31 8.53 0.87
CA GLY A 35 19.02 9.57 -0.13
C GLY A 35 18.37 9.05 -1.43
N LYS A 36 18.29 7.73 -1.65
CA LYS A 36 17.67 7.16 -2.86
C LYS A 36 16.15 7.14 -2.73
N THR A 37 15.45 7.70 -3.72
CA THR A 37 13.99 7.63 -3.79
C THR A 37 13.56 6.32 -4.43
N ALA A 38 12.69 5.56 -3.75
CA ALA A 38 12.08 4.36 -4.30
C ALA A 38 10.58 4.58 -4.52
N LEU A 39 10.09 4.19 -5.70
CA LEU A 39 8.66 4.10 -5.97
C LEU A 39 8.11 2.82 -5.34
N LYS A 40 7.07 2.95 -4.51
CA LYS A 40 6.37 1.83 -3.89
C LYS A 40 4.92 1.82 -4.34
N LYS A 41 4.44 0.68 -4.83
CA LYS A 41 3.02 0.48 -5.18
C LYS A 41 2.21 0.35 -3.88
N VAL A 42 1.15 1.15 -3.75
CA VAL A 42 0.22 1.19 -2.62
C VAL A 42 -1.16 0.74 -3.11
N VAL A 43 -1.86 -0.04 -2.30
CA VAL A 43 -3.22 -0.54 -2.57
C VAL A 43 -4.16 0.05 -1.53
N SER A 44 -5.21 0.74 -1.96
CA SER A 44 -6.25 1.30 -1.10
C SER A 44 -7.62 0.81 -1.56
N VAL A 45 -8.58 0.79 -0.65
CA VAL A 45 -10.00 0.60 -0.98
C VAL A 45 -10.73 1.92 -0.69
N ILE A 46 -11.46 2.43 -1.69
CA ILE A 46 -12.26 3.67 -1.61
C ILE A 46 -13.73 3.33 -1.57
#